data_AF-A0A822AKA4-F1
#
_entry.id   AF-A0A822AKA4-F1
#
_cell.length_a   1.000
_cell.length_b   1.000
_cell.length_c   1.000
_cell.angle_alpha   90.00
_cell.angle_beta   90.00
_cell.angle_gamma   90.00
#
_symmetry.space_group_name_H-M   'P 1'
#
loop_
_entity.id
_entity.type
_entity.pdbx_description
1 polymer ?
#
loop_
_entity_poly.entity_id
_entity_poly.type
_entity_poly.pdbx_seq_one_letter_code
_entity_poly.pdbx_strand_id
1 'polypeptide(L)' 'GKQIRRLPYVPNYKWFSKEGNNSFGGVACLIQNEFTTTISDESENFLLLKIELGNENIYIGAVYIPPNHTPPLYLFDKH' A
#
# COMPACT_ATOMS: atom_id res chain seq x y z
N GLY A 1 16.45 -20.72 7.67
CA GLY A 1 15.39 -20.32 6.73
C GLY A 1 14.90 -18.95 7.13
N LYS A 2 14.93 -17.98 6.22
CA LYS A 2 14.48 -16.60 6.48
C LYS A 2 12.97 -16.65 6.72
N GLN A 3 12.52 -16.31 7.93
CA GLN A 3 11.11 -16.35 8.31
C GLN A 3 10.33 -15.38 7.41
N ILE A 4 9.51 -15.91 6.51
CA ILE A 4 8.56 -15.12 5.72
C ILE A 4 7.52 -14.63 6.73
N ARG A 5 7.60 -13.36 7.16
CA ARG A 5 6.59 -12.76 8.04
C ARG A 5 5.30 -12.64 7.25
N ARG A 6 4.46 -13.68 7.28
CA ARG A 6 3.08 -13.57 6.81
C ARG A 6 2.38 -12.53 7.67
N LEU A 7 1.73 -11.55 7.03
CA LEU A 7 0.91 -10.57 7.72
C LEU A 7 -0.16 -11.28 8.57
N PRO A 8 -0.49 -10.76 9.77
CA PRO A 8 -1.43 -11.42 10.66
C PRO A 8 -2.82 -11.49 10.03
N TYR A 9 -3.54 -12.59 10.23
CA TYR A 9 -4.94 -12.67 9.83
C TYR A 9 -5.79 -11.76 10.73
N VAL A 10 -6.64 -10.93 10.12
CA VAL A 10 -7.59 -10.06 10.82
C VAL A 10 -8.99 -10.32 10.24
N PRO A 11 -9.96 -10.82 11.03
CA PRO A 11 -11.30 -11.13 10.53
C PRO A 11 -11.99 -9.91 9.89
N ASN A 12 -12.64 -10.10 8.74
CA ASN A 12 -13.30 -9.05 7.95
C ASN A 12 -12.38 -8.01 7.31
N TYR A 13 -11.07 -8.25 7.29
CA TYR A 13 -10.12 -7.39 6.59
C TYR A 13 -9.21 -8.19 5.65
N LYS A 14 -8.65 -7.48 4.68
CA LYS A 14 -7.63 -7.95 3.74
C LYS A 14 -6.44 -7.01 3.75
N TRP A 15 -5.24 -7.58 3.62
CA TRP A 15 -4.00 -6.82 3.51
C TRP A 15 -3.66 -6.56 2.06
N PHE A 16 -3.24 -5.34 1.78
CA PHE A 16 -2.46 -4.99 0.59
C PHE A 16 -1.11 -4.52 1.07
N SER A 17 -0.02 -5.05 0.52
CA SER A 17 1.31 -4.70 1.00
C SER A 17 2.33 -4.72 -0.12
N LYS A 18 3.27 -3.79 -0.04
CA LYS A 18 4.46 -3.74 -0.88
C LYS A 18 5.68 -3.85 0.03
N GLU A 19 6.48 -4.90 -0.17
CA GLU A 19 7.78 -5.00 0.47
C GLU A 19 8.69 -3.89 -0.06
N GLY A 20 9.50 -3.29 0.81
CA GLY A 20 10.45 -2.27 0.40
C GLY A 20 11.49 -2.84 -0.57
N ASN A 21 11.96 -2.02 -1.51
CA ASN A 21 13.03 -2.41 -2.44
C ASN A 21 14.41 -2.50 -1.75
N ASN A 22 14.51 -2.01 -0.53
CA ASN A 22 15.68 -2.05 0.34
C ASN A 22 15.46 -3.03 1.50
N SER A 23 16.54 -3.56 2.09
CA SER A 23 16.51 -4.51 3.23
C SER A 23 15.78 -3.99 4.49
N PHE A 24 15.28 -2.75 4.47
CA PHE A 24 14.49 -2.09 5.50
C PHE A 24 13.39 -1.26 4.82
N GLY A 25 12.12 -1.51 5.16
CA GLY A 25 10.99 -0.73 4.66
C GLY A 25 9.85 -1.57 4.08
N GLY A 26 8.83 -0.88 3.60
CA GLY A 26 7.62 -1.45 3.06
C GLY A 26 6.38 -0.74 3.58
N VAL A 27 5.29 -0.88 2.85
CA VAL A 27 3.99 -0.31 3.22
C VAL A 27 2.95 -1.40 3.21
N ALA A 28 1.97 -1.28 4.11
CA ALA A 28 0.82 -2.16 4.14
C ALA A 28 -0.43 -1.36 4.52
N CYS A 29 -1.53 -1.69 3.86
CA CYS A 29 -2.86 -1.16 4.12
C CYS A 29 -3.77 -2.33 4.51
N LEU A 30 -4.48 -2.17 5.63
CA LEU A 30 -5.51 -3.10 6.08
C LEU A 30 -6.87 -2.52 5.72
N ILE A 31 -7.63 -3.20 4.86
CA ILE A 31 -8.89 -2.71 4.32
C ILE A 31 -10.01 -3.68 4.68
N GLN A 32 -11.20 -3.18 5.06
CA GLN A 32 -12.35 -4.06 5.30
C GLN A 32 -12.77 -4.80 4.02
N ASN A 33 -13.21 -6.05 4.17
CA ASN A 33 -13.56 -6.94 3.07
C ASN A 33 -14.79 -6.47 2.28
N GLU A 34 -15.66 -5.66 2.89
CA GLU A 34 -16.85 -5.09 2.23
C GLU A 34 -16.51 -4.13 1.08
N PHE A 35 -15.31 -3.55 1.10
CA PHE A 35 -14.89 -2.62 0.06
C PHE A 35 -14.33 -3.37 -1.15
N THR A 36 -14.84 -3.03 -2.33
CA THR A 36 -14.16 -3.33 -3.59
C THR A 36 -12.91 -2.49 -3.65
N THR A 37 -11.75 -3.14 -3.64
CA THR A 37 -10.45 -2.48 -3.57
C THR A 37 -9.50 -3.11 -4.57
N THR A 38 -8.81 -2.28 -5.35
CA THR A 38 -7.82 -2.68 -6.33
C THR A 38 -6.52 -1.91 -6.11
N ILE A 39 -5.39 -2.50 -6.48
CA ILE A 39 -4.10 -1.80 -6.50
C ILE A 39 -4.06 -0.98 -7.79
N SER A 40 -3.89 0.33 -7.68
CA SER A 40 -3.69 1.25 -8.81
C SER A 40 -2.22 1.51 -9.11
N ASP A 41 -1.36 1.47 -8.09
CA ASP A 41 0.11 1.61 -8.23
C ASP A 41 0.81 0.88 -7.09
N GLU A 42 1.96 0.28 -7.36
CA GLU A 42 2.84 -0.34 -6.37
C GLU A 42 4.33 -0.09 -6.67
N SER A 43 4.62 1.02 -7.36
CA SER A 43 5.98 1.42 -7.70
C SER A 43 6.81 1.74 -6.45
N GLU A 44 8.09 1.34 -6.50
CA GLU A 44 9.07 1.62 -5.45
C GLU A 44 8.62 1.16 -4.04
N ASN A 45 8.54 2.12 -3.10
CA ASN A 45 8.09 1.96 -1.72
C ASN A 45 6.70 2.61 -1.51
N PHE A 46 5.89 2.64 -2.57
CA PHE A 46 4.55 3.23 -2.61
C PHE A 46 3.51 2.18 -2.95
N LEU A 47 2.33 2.33 -2.36
CA LEU A 47 1.14 1.53 -2.65
C LEU A 47 -0.05 2.48 -2.77
N LEU A 48 -0.66 2.54 -3.95
CA LEU A 48 -1.88 3.27 -4.21
C LEU A 48 -3.03 2.29 -4.37
N LEU A 49 -4.03 2.42 -3.52
CA LEU A 49 -5.26 1.64 -3.58
C LEU A 49 -6.40 2.50 -4.11
N LYS A 50 -7.20 1.94 -5.00
CA LYS A 50 -8.50 2.47 -5.40
C LYS A 50 -9.59 1.69 -4.68
N ILE A 51 -10.44 2.40 -3.96
CA ILE A 51 -11.65 1.90 -3.30
C ILE A 51 -12.87 2.43 -4.07
N GLU A 52 -13.78 1.53 -4.42
CA GLU A 52 -15.01 1.88 -5.13
C GLU A 52 -16.17 1.99 -4.12
N LEU A 53 -16.83 3.14 -4.09
CA LEU A 53 -17.98 3.43 -3.22
C LEU A 53 -19.16 3.94 -4.08
N GLY A 54 -20.01 3.02 -4.53
CA GLY A 54 -21.11 3.37 -5.43
C GLY A 54 -20.57 3.94 -6.75
N ASN A 55 -20.81 5.23 -7.00
CA ASN A 55 -20.32 5.94 -8.19
C ASN A 55 -19.04 6.76 -7.94
N GLU A 56 -18.48 6.68 -6.72
CA GLU A 56 -17.28 7.41 -6.34
C GLU A 56 -16.07 6.47 -6.24
N ASN A 57 -14.90 7.02 -6.53
CA ASN A 57 -13.62 6.34 -6.36
C ASN A 57 -12.81 7.10 -5.31
N ILE A 58 -12.39 6.41 -4.25
CA ILE A 58 -11.47 6.93 -3.24
C ILE A 58 -10.09 6.33 -3.46
N TYR A 59 -9.06 7.16 -3.43
CA TYR A 59 -7.67 6.72 -3.55
C TYR A 59 -6.95 6.85 -2.21
N ILE A 60 -6.29 5.77 -1.78
CA ILE A 60 -5.49 5.72 -0.57
C ILE A 60 -4.04 5.42 -0.96
N GLY A 61 -3.16 6.39 -0.77
CA GLY A 61 -1.72 6.24 -0.99
C GLY A 61 -0.98 5.97 0.32
N ALA A 62 -0.15 4.94 0.36
CA ALA A 62 0.79 4.66 1.44
C ALA A 62 2.22 4.66 0.89
N VAL A 63 3.09 5.51 1.46
CA VAL A 63 4.50 5.62 1.04
C VAL A 63 5.42 5.45 2.24
N TYR A 64 6.48 4.65 2.08
CA TYR A 64 7.58 4.60 3.03
C TYR A 64 8.75 5.43 2.53
N ILE A 65 9.12 6.45 3.30
CA ILE A 65 10.25 7.33 3.03
C ILE A 65 11.36 6.98 4.03
N PRO A 66 12.50 6.44 3.58
CA PRO A 66 13.61 6.14 4.47
C PRO A 66 14.15 7.41 5.16
N PRO A 67 14.80 7.28 6.33
CA PRO A 67 15.45 8.42 6.97
C PRO A 67 16.41 9.16 6.02
N ASN A 68 16.46 10.48 6.12
CA ASN A 68 17.31 11.36 5.31
C ASN A 68 17.06 11.31 3.79
N HIS A 69 15.92 10.78 3.33
CA HIS A 69 15.52 10.81 1.92
C HIS A 69 14.42 11.84 1.69
N THR A 70 14.40 12.41 0.48
CA THR A 70 13.31 13.28 0.03
C THR A 70 12.09 12.43 -0.33
N PRO A 71 10.86 12.88 0.02
CA PRO A 71 9.64 12.24 -0.46
C PRO A 71 9.64 12.15 -2.01
N PRO A 72 9.26 11.01 -2.60
CA PRO A 72 9.19 10.84 -4.05
C PRO A 72 7.94 11.54 -4.62
N LEU A 73 7.94 12.89 -4.63
CA LEU A 73 6.76 13.69 -4.99
C LEU A 73 6.27 13.44 -6.42
N TYR A 74 7.16 13.05 -7.34
CA TYR A 74 6.81 12.69 -8.72
C TYR A 74 5.82 11.52 -8.83
N LEU A 75 5.67 10.70 -7.78
CA LEU A 75 4.65 9.65 -7.74
C LEU A 75 3.24 10.22 -7.70
N PHE A 76 3.07 11.43 -7.15
CA PHE A 76 1.77 12.12 -7.09
C PHE A 76 1.47 12.95 -8.33
N ASP A 77 2.45 13.24 -9.18
CA ASP A 77 2.20 13.97 -10.44
C ASP A 77 1.54 13.08 -11.52
N LYS A 78 1.49 11.77 -11.29
CA LYS A 78 0.93 10.78 -12.24
C LYS A 78 -0.55 10.47 -12.04
N HIS A 79 -1.12 10.82 -10.88
CA HIS A 79 -2.45 10.40 -10.42
C HIS A 79 -3.25 11.58 -9.90
#